data_AF-A0A2K5LNN7-F1
#
_entry.id   AF-A0A2K5LNN7-F1
#
_cell.length_a   1.000
_cell.length_b   1.000
_cell.length_c   1.000
_cell.angle_alpha   90.00
_cell.angle_beta   90.00
_cell.angle_gamma   90.00
#
_symmetry.space_group_name_H-M   'P 1'
#
loop_
_entity.id
_entity.type
_entity.pdbx_description
1 polymer ?
#
loop_
_entity_poly.entity_id
_entity_poly.type
_entity_poly.pdbx_seq_one_letter_code
_entity_poly.pdbx_strand_id
1 'polypeptide(L)'
;MNLDKFEKGPREIFHPEIQKGSVNFKFGVLFAKDGQLTDDEMFSNEIGSEPFQKFLNLLGDTITLKGWTGYRGGLDTKNDTTGIHSVYTVYQGHEIMFHVSTMLPYSKENKQQVERKRHIGNDIVTIVFQEGEESSPAFKPSMIRSHFTHIFALVRYDQQNDSYRLKIFSEESVPLFGPPLPTPPVFTDHQEFRDFLLVKLINGEKATLETPTFAQKRRRTLDMLIRSLHQDLMPDLHKNMLNRRSFSDVLPESPKSARKKEEARQAEFVRIGQALKLKSIVRGDAPSSLAASGICKKEPWEPQCFCSNFPHEAVCADPWGQALLVSTDAGVLLVDDDLPSVSVFDRTLPVKQMHVLETLDLLVLRADKGKDARLFVFRLSALQKGLEGKQTGKSRSDCRENKLEKTKGDLIDW
;
A
#
# COMPACT_ATOMS: atom_id res chain seq x y z
N MET A 1 16.89 3.78 -43.23
CA MET A 1 16.33 3.13 -42.02
C MET A 1 14.88 2.80 -42.32
N ASN A 2 14.50 1.53 -42.24
CA ASN A 2 13.19 1.05 -42.67
C ASN A 2 12.18 1.29 -41.53
N LEU A 3 11.24 2.22 -41.75
CA LEU A 3 10.22 2.65 -40.78
C LEU A 3 9.25 1.51 -40.38
N ASP A 4 9.19 0.42 -41.16
CA ASP A 4 8.31 -0.72 -40.87
C ASP A 4 8.72 -1.55 -39.63
N LYS A 5 9.92 -1.31 -39.08
CA LYS A 5 10.34 -1.95 -37.82
C LYS A 5 9.78 -1.26 -36.57
N PHE A 6 9.22 -0.06 -36.68
CA PHE A 6 8.65 0.66 -35.53
C PHE A 6 7.32 0.06 -35.04
N GLU A 7 6.54 -0.59 -35.91
CA GLU A 7 5.24 -1.16 -35.52
C GLU A 7 5.32 -2.48 -34.74
N LYS A 8 6.50 -3.10 -34.67
CA LYS A 8 6.71 -4.41 -34.02
C LYS A 8 7.46 -4.35 -32.68
N GLY A 9 7.57 -3.16 -32.08
CA GLY A 9 7.96 -3.04 -30.67
C GLY A 9 6.88 -3.61 -29.76
N PRO A 10 7.19 -4.01 -28.51
CA PRO A 10 6.16 -4.42 -27.55
C PRO A 10 5.12 -3.30 -27.47
N ARG A 11 3.87 -3.59 -27.85
CA ARG A 11 2.75 -2.63 -27.79
C ARG A 11 2.57 -2.02 -26.39
N GLU A 12 3.21 -2.62 -25.39
CA GLU A 12 3.30 -2.22 -23.99
C GLU A 12 4.07 -0.90 -23.75
N ILE A 13 4.91 -0.45 -24.71
CA ILE A 13 5.83 0.69 -24.48
C ILE A 13 5.33 2.00 -25.11
N PHE A 14 4.50 1.93 -26.16
CA PHE A 14 4.12 3.12 -26.93
C PHE A 14 2.96 3.95 -26.36
N HIS A 15 2.44 3.59 -25.19
CA HIS A 15 1.39 4.37 -24.56
C HIS A 15 1.57 4.47 -23.05
N PRO A 16 2.34 5.47 -22.57
CA PRO A 16 2.23 5.91 -21.18
C PRO A 16 0.79 6.30 -20.79
N GLU A 17 -0.07 6.61 -21.76
CA GLU A 17 -1.51 6.88 -21.54
C GLU A 17 -2.40 5.60 -21.53
N ILE A 18 -1.93 4.44 -22.01
CA ILE A 18 -2.70 3.17 -21.96
C ILE A 18 -2.52 2.43 -20.63
N GLN A 19 -1.66 2.91 -19.72
CA GLN A 19 -1.81 2.57 -18.28
C GLN A 19 -3.05 3.23 -17.62
N LYS A 20 -3.86 3.98 -18.38
CA LYS A 20 -5.26 4.32 -18.04
C LYS A 20 -6.29 3.42 -18.75
N GLY A 21 -5.87 2.31 -19.36
CA GLY A 21 -6.75 1.19 -19.74
C GLY A 21 -7.00 0.28 -18.55
N SER A 22 -8.17 -0.38 -18.50
CA SER A 22 -8.62 -1.34 -17.46
C SER A 22 -7.51 -1.85 -16.54
N VAL A 23 -7.31 -1.19 -15.40
CA VAL A 23 -6.46 -1.75 -14.35
C VAL A 23 -7.23 -2.94 -13.78
N ASN A 24 -6.65 -4.13 -13.86
CA ASN A 24 -7.29 -5.34 -13.34
C ASN A 24 -6.93 -5.49 -11.86
N PHE A 25 -7.91 -5.82 -11.02
CA PHE A 25 -7.74 -5.94 -9.58
C PHE A 25 -7.99 -7.37 -9.12
N LYS A 26 -7.31 -7.73 -8.03
CA LYS A 26 -7.55 -8.99 -7.34
C LYS A 26 -7.70 -8.73 -5.85
N PHE A 27 -8.77 -9.24 -5.26
CA PHE A 27 -9.06 -9.02 -3.85
C PHE A 27 -9.28 -10.36 -3.15
N GLY A 28 -8.72 -10.47 -1.94
CA GLY A 28 -8.98 -11.60 -1.07
C GLY A 28 -10.40 -11.52 -0.52
N VAL A 29 -11.07 -12.65 -0.35
CA VAL A 29 -12.32 -12.75 0.43
C VAL A 29 -12.17 -13.88 1.44
N LEU A 30 -12.05 -13.52 2.71
CA LEU A 30 -11.89 -14.44 3.82
C LEU A 30 -13.19 -14.55 4.59
N PHE A 31 -13.69 -15.77 4.76
CA PHE A 31 -14.84 -16.06 5.62
C PHE A 31 -14.39 -16.37 7.05
N ALA A 32 -14.90 -15.62 8.02
CA ALA A 32 -14.63 -15.79 9.44
C ALA A 32 -15.95 -16.09 10.17
N LYS A 33 -16.04 -17.30 10.74
CA LYS A 33 -17.17 -17.70 11.58
C LYS A 33 -17.12 -17.00 12.92
N ASP A 34 -18.26 -16.96 13.60
CA ASP A 34 -18.36 -16.40 14.94
C ASP A 34 -17.38 -17.10 15.90
N GLY A 35 -16.70 -16.29 16.73
CA GLY A 35 -15.71 -16.75 17.70
C GLY A 35 -14.33 -17.16 17.15
N GLN A 36 -14.10 -17.17 15.83
CA GLN A 36 -12.76 -17.47 15.28
C GLN A 36 -11.78 -16.32 15.51
N LEU A 37 -10.56 -16.63 15.95
CA LEU A 37 -9.54 -15.64 16.34
C LEU A 37 -8.20 -15.82 15.65
N THR A 38 -8.00 -16.92 14.92
CA THR A 38 -6.74 -17.25 14.27
C THR A 38 -6.89 -17.37 12.76
N ASP A 39 -5.83 -17.05 12.02
CA ASP A 39 -5.80 -17.23 10.56
C ASP A 39 -6.03 -18.69 10.16
N ASP A 40 -5.39 -19.65 10.83
CA ASP A 40 -5.55 -21.09 10.54
C ASP A 40 -7.01 -21.55 10.64
N GLU A 41 -7.79 -21.05 11.63
CA GLU A 41 -9.22 -21.34 11.76
C GLU A 41 -10.03 -20.77 10.58
N MET A 42 -9.80 -19.49 10.26
CA MET A 42 -10.53 -18.79 9.20
C MET A 42 -10.24 -19.40 7.82
N PHE A 43 -8.97 -19.69 7.52
CA PHE A 43 -8.57 -20.32 6.25
C PHE A 43 -9.03 -21.77 6.14
N SER A 44 -9.32 -22.46 7.25
CA SER A 44 -9.83 -23.84 7.24
C SER A 44 -11.34 -23.93 7.01
N ASN A 45 -12.07 -22.82 6.87
CA ASN A 45 -13.49 -22.84 6.55
C ASN A 45 -13.73 -23.36 5.13
N GLU A 46 -14.33 -24.54 4.99
CA GLU A 46 -14.64 -25.15 3.69
C GLU A 46 -15.94 -24.59 3.08
N ILE A 47 -16.95 -24.36 3.92
CA ILE A 47 -18.29 -23.98 3.50
C ILE A 47 -18.66 -22.66 4.19
N GLY A 48 -19.13 -21.71 3.39
CA GLY A 48 -19.67 -20.45 3.86
C GLY A 48 -21.14 -20.55 4.24
N SER A 49 -21.64 -19.58 5.00
CA SER A 49 -23.05 -19.50 5.37
C SER A 49 -23.94 -18.91 4.26
N GLU A 50 -25.25 -18.96 4.46
CA GLU A 50 -26.21 -18.33 3.54
C GLU A 50 -25.99 -16.81 3.42
N PRO A 51 -25.80 -16.03 4.50
CA PRO A 51 -25.42 -14.61 4.39
C PRO A 51 -24.12 -14.38 3.61
N PHE A 52 -23.11 -15.24 3.81
CA PHE A 52 -21.87 -15.14 3.06
C PHE A 52 -22.10 -15.40 1.57
N GLN A 53 -22.90 -16.40 1.21
CA GLN A 53 -23.22 -16.68 -0.20
C GLN A 53 -24.02 -15.54 -0.84
N LYS A 54 -24.96 -14.92 -0.12
CA LYS A 54 -25.67 -13.72 -0.58
C LYS A 54 -24.70 -12.57 -0.84
N PHE A 55 -23.75 -12.36 0.06
CA PHE A 55 -22.69 -11.36 -0.12
C PHE A 55 -21.80 -11.64 -1.33
N LEU A 56 -21.40 -12.91 -1.57
CA LEU A 56 -20.63 -13.28 -2.75
C LEU A 56 -21.39 -12.99 -4.05
N ASN A 57 -22.68 -13.31 -4.09
CA ASN A 57 -23.55 -13.02 -5.24
C ASN A 57 -23.75 -11.52 -5.45
N LEU A 58 -23.66 -10.72 -4.38
CA LEU A 58 -23.69 -9.27 -4.46
C LEU A 58 -22.40 -8.71 -5.07
N LEU A 59 -21.23 -9.28 -4.73
CA LEU A 59 -19.95 -8.82 -5.25
C LEU A 59 -19.84 -9.00 -6.78
N GLY A 60 -20.25 -10.15 -7.29
CA GLY A 60 -20.12 -10.48 -8.70
C GLY A 60 -20.69 -11.84 -9.08
N ASP A 61 -20.40 -12.24 -10.31
CA ASP A 61 -20.87 -13.49 -10.89
C ASP A 61 -19.95 -14.64 -10.50
N THR A 62 -20.55 -15.78 -10.16
CA THR A 62 -19.79 -17.02 -9.98
C THR A 62 -19.41 -17.57 -11.35
N ILE A 63 -18.12 -17.67 -11.62
CA ILE A 63 -17.57 -18.17 -12.89
C ILE A 63 -16.97 -19.57 -12.73
N THR A 64 -16.88 -20.33 -13.82
CA THR A 64 -16.05 -21.53 -13.88
C THR A 64 -14.63 -21.16 -14.30
N LEU A 65 -13.63 -21.59 -13.54
CA LEU A 65 -12.23 -21.25 -13.79
C LEU A 65 -11.67 -21.98 -15.02
N LYS A 66 -12.07 -23.23 -15.22
CA LYS A 66 -11.63 -24.04 -16.35
C LYS A 66 -12.09 -23.42 -17.67
N GLY A 67 -11.11 -23.05 -18.51
CA GLY A 67 -11.39 -22.39 -19.78
C GLY A 67 -11.77 -20.91 -19.67
N TRP A 68 -11.66 -20.30 -18.47
CA TRP A 68 -11.89 -18.87 -18.30
C TRP A 68 -10.89 -18.05 -19.13
N THR A 69 -11.40 -17.10 -19.90
CA THR A 69 -10.62 -16.26 -20.83
C THR A 69 -10.39 -14.83 -20.33
N GLY A 70 -11.16 -14.39 -19.33
CA GLY A 70 -10.99 -13.07 -18.71
C GLY A 70 -9.79 -13.00 -17.77
N TYR A 71 -9.66 -11.87 -17.07
CA TYR A 71 -8.62 -11.74 -16.03
C TYR A 71 -8.75 -12.84 -14.98
N ARG A 72 -7.65 -13.54 -14.71
CA ARG A 72 -7.63 -14.73 -13.84
C ARG A 72 -7.08 -14.49 -12.44
N GLY A 73 -6.56 -13.31 -12.12
CA GLY A 73 -6.02 -12.99 -10.78
C GLY A 73 -4.83 -13.84 -10.30
N GLY A 74 -4.31 -14.78 -11.11
CA GLY A 74 -3.32 -15.77 -10.69
C GLY A 74 -3.91 -17.15 -10.35
N LEU A 75 -5.22 -17.34 -10.50
CA LEU A 75 -5.89 -18.63 -10.42
C LEU A 75 -5.59 -19.50 -11.66
N ASP A 76 -5.63 -20.82 -11.46
CA ASP A 76 -5.49 -21.80 -12.51
C ASP A 76 -6.78 -21.94 -13.32
N THR A 77 -6.65 -21.84 -14.64
CA THR A 77 -7.76 -21.95 -15.58
C THR A 77 -7.68 -23.21 -16.44
N LYS A 78 -6.74 -24.13 -16.14
CA LYS A 78 -6.46 -25.31 -16.97
C LYS A 78 -6.69 -26.62 -16.25
N ASN A 79 -6.17 -26.76 -15.02
CA ASN A 79 -6.05 -28.04 -14.32
C ASN A 79 -6.81 -28.09 -12.99
N ASP A 80 -7.68 -27.10 -12.73
CA ASP A 80 -8.52 -27.01 -11.54
C ASP A 80 -7.71 -26.99 -10.21
N THR A 81 -6.42 -26.61 -10.25
CA THR A 81 -5.54 -26.67 -9.06
C THR A 81 -5.82 -25.59 -8.02
N THR A 82 -6.60 -24.56 -8.38
CA THR A 82 -6.98 -23.46 -7.48
C THR A 82 -8.50 -23.39 -7.30
N GLY A 83 -9.16 -24.55 -7.37
CA GLY A 83 -10.62 -24.64 -7.30
C GLY A 83 -11.26 -24.67 -8.68
N ILE A 84 -12.58 -24.87 -8.69
CA ILE A 84 -13.39 -25.00 -9.91
C ILE A 84 -14.11 -23.68 -10.25
N HIS A 85 -14.42 -22.90 -9.22
CA HIS A 85 -15.19 -21.66 -9.31
C HIS A 85 -14.51 -20.52 -8.57
N SER A 86 -14.87 -19.30 -8.94
CA SER A 86 -14.50 -18.07 -8.25
C SER A 86 -15.58 -17.02 -8.51
N VAL A 87 -15.50 -15.88 -7.83
CA VAL A 87 -16.37 -14.72 -8.07
C VAL A 87 -15.60 -13.70 -8.88
N TYR A 88 -16.25 -13.15 -9.91
CA TYR A 88 -15.66 -12.19 -10.83
C TYR A 88 -16.67 -11.09 -11.16
N THR A 89 -16.18 -9.87 -11.39
CA THR A 89 -17.02 -8.79 -11.90
C THR A 89 -16.23 -7.82 -12.76
N VAL A 90 -16.92 -7.08 -13.61
CA VAL A 90 -16.39 -5.90 -14.30
C VAL A 90 -17.06 -4.67 -13.72
N TYR A 91 -16.27 -3.76 -13.15
CA TYR A 91 -16.78 -2.54 -12.54
C TYR A 91 -16.10 -1.31 -13.13
N GLN A 92 -16.89 -0.41 -13.74
CA GLN A 92 -16.38 0.80 -14.42
C GLN A 92 -15.21 0.51 -15.39
N GLY A 93 -15.28 -0.62 -16.10
CA GLY A 93 -14.26 -1.04 -17.04
C GLY A 93 -13.01 -1.66 -16.40
N HIS A 94 -13.02 -1.94 -15.10
CA HIS A 94 -11.99 -2.70 -14.39
C HIS A 94 -12.45 -4.15 -14.18
N GLU A 95 -11.63 -5.13 -14.61
CA GLU A 95 -11.87 -6.53 -14.27
C GLU A 95 -11.41 -6.81 -12.83
N ILE A 96 -12.25 -7.48 -12.04
CA ILE A 96 -11.97 -7.80 -10.63
C ILE A 96 -12.13 -9.29 -10.40
N MET A 97 -11.07 -9.94 -9.95
CA MET A 97 -11.05 -11.35 -9.56
C MET A 97 -11.04 -11.48 -8.03
N PHE A 98 -11.96 -12.27 -7.46
CA PHE A 98 -11.99 -12.51 -6.02
C PHE A 98 -11.39 -13.86 -5.63
N HIS A 99 -10.36 -13.83 -4.78
CA HIS A 99 -9.81 -15.04 -4.18
C HIS A 99 -10.66 -15.42 -2.95
N VAL A 100 -11.73 -16.19 -3.17
CA VAL A 100 -12.67 -16.58 -2.13
C VAL A 100 -12.15 -17.80 -1.35
N SER A 101 -11.97 -17.64 -0.04
CA SER A 101 -11.33 -18.67 0.80
C SER A 101 -12.02 -20.03 0.74
N THR A 102 -13.35 -20.06 0.69
CA THR A 102 -14.16 -21.29 0.63
C THR A 102 -14.18 -21.93 -0.77
N MET A 103 -13.83 -21.19 -1.83
CA MET A 103 -13.78 -21.71 -3.20
C MET A 103 -12.37 -22.19 -3.60
N LEU A 104 -11.35 -21.80 -2.83
CA LEU A 104 -9.99 -22.32 -2.99
C LEU A 104 -9.87 -23.73 -2.40
N PRO A 105 -8.95 -24.58 -2.89
CA PRO A 105 -8.81 -25.95 -2.41
C PRO A 105 -8.50 -26.00 -0.91
N TYR A 106 -9.13 -26.94 -0.22
CA TYR A 106 -8.87 -27.27 1.17
C TYR A 106 -8.01 -28.53 1.26
N SER A 107 -7.06 -28.56 2.19
CA SER A 107 -6.34 -29.80 2.54
C SER A 107 -6.40 -30.01 4.05
N LYS A 108 -7.00 -31.12 4.47
CA LYS A 108 -7.14 -31.49 5.89
C LYS A 108 -5.79 -31.75 6.56
N GLU A 109 -4.81 -32.20 5.78
CA GLU A 109 -3.44 -32.49 6.21
C GLU A 109 -2.63 -31.21 6.43
N ASN A 110 -3.02 -30.11 5.78
CA ASN A 110 -2.34 -28.82 5.85
C ASN A 110 -3.10 -27.84 6.73
N LYS A 111 -2.90 -27.91 8.06
CA LYS A 111 -3.54 -26.98 9.02
C LYS A 111 -3.34 -25.50 8.70
N GLN A 112 -2.21 -25.15 8.08
CA GLN A 112 -1.87 -23.78 7.68
C GLN A 112 -2.58 -23.33 6.39
N GLN A 113 -3.21 -24.24 5.66
CA GLN A 113 -3.89 -23.99 4.38
C GLN A 113 -3.04 -23.13 3.43
N VAL A 114 -1.77 -23.52 3.25
CA VAL A 114 -0.75 -22.75 2.55
C VAL A 114 -1.19 -22.30 1.15
N GLU A 115 -1.90 -23.14 0.38
CA GLU A 115 -2.38 -22.75 -0.94
C GLU A 115 -3.43 -21.63 -0.87
N ARG A 116 -4.33 -21.64 0.12
CA ARG A 116 -5.29 -20.55 0.33
C ARG A 116 -4.59 -19.26 0.72
N LYS A 117 -3.63 -19.35 1.67
CA LYS A 117 -2.80 -18.22 2.10
C LYS A 117 -1.90 -17.70 0.98
N ARG A 118 -1.45 -18.54 0.06
CA ARG A 118 -0.63 -18.14 -1.09
C ARG A 118 -1.40 -17.23 -2.05
N HIS A 119 -2.71 -17.39 -2.18
CA HIS A 119 -3.53 -16.48 -2.98
C HIS A 119 -3.92 -15.25 -2.17
N ILE A 120 -4.73 -15.45 -1.12
CA ILE A 120 -5.32 -14.36 -0.32
C ILE A 120 -4.25 -13.57 0.44
N GLY A 121 -3.29 -14.25 1.05
CA GLY A 121 -2.20 -13.61 1.78
C GLY A 121 -1.22 -12.87 0.88
N ASN A 122 -1.32 -12.98 -0.45
CA ASN A 122 -0.56 -12.16 -1.40
C ASN A 122 -1.41 -11.05 -2.04
N ASP A 123 -2.67 -10.90 -1.64
CA ASP A 123 -3.53 -9.80 -2.07
C ASP A 123 -3.29 -8.58 -1.19
N ILE A 124 -3.24 -7.41 -1.83
CA ILE A 124 -3.02 -6.12 -1.16
C ILE A 124 -4.21 -5.78 -0.27
N VAL A 125 -5.42 -6.04 -0.79
CA VAL A 125 -6.67 -5.76 -0.11
C VAL A 125 -7.44 -7.06 0.09
N THR A 126 -7.89 -7.31 1.32
CA THR A 126 -8.69 -8.48 1.68
C THR A 126 -10.00 -8.06 2.34
N ILE A 127 -11.11 -8.52 1.79
CA ILE A 127 -12.41 -8.47 2.46
C ILE A 127 -12.46 -9.60 3.50
N VAL A 128 -12.86 -9.28 4.72
CA VAL A 128 -13.16 -10.26 5.77
C VAL A 128 -14.65 -10.22 6.02
N PHE A 129 -15.37 -11.27 5.64
CA PHE A 129 -16.77 -11.41 6.00
C PHE A 129 -16.85 -12.10 7.36
N GLN A 130 -17.23 -11.37 8.39
CA GLN A 130 -17.30 -11.87 9.75
C GLN A 130 -18.75 -12.15 10.16
N GLU A 131 -18.99 -13.36 10.64
CA GLU A 131 -20.21 -13.72 11.34
C GLU A 131 -20.16 -13.40 12.83
N GLY A 132 -21.34 -13.37 13.44
CA GLY A 132 -21.52 -13.05 14.85
C GLY A 132 -22.16 -11.67 15.05
N GLU A 133 -22.51 -11.39 16.29
CA GLU A 133 -23.15 -10.14 16.68
C GLU A 133 -22.13 -9.01 16.88
N GLU A 134 -22.60 -7.79 17.11
CA GLU A 134 -21.71 -6.65 17.42
C GLU A 134 -20.90 -6.89 18.71
N SER A 135 -21.45 -7.67 19.64
CA SER A 135 -20.82 -8.12 20.89
C SER A 135 -19.71 -9.17 20.68
N SER A 136 -19.70 -9.89 19.55
CA SER A 136 -18.69 -10.90 19.26
C SER A 136 -17.29 -10.29 19.09
N PRO A 137 -16.22 -11.00 19.50
CA PRO A 137 -14.84 -10.54 19.34
C PRO A 137 -14.58 -9.99 17.93
N ALA A 138 -14.17 -8.72 17.84
CA ALA A 138 -13.92 -8.09 16.55
C ALA A 138 -12.65 -8.65 15.91
N PHE A 139 -12.71 -8.93 14.61
CA PHE A 139 -11.54 -9.20 13.79
C PHE A 139 -10.50 -8.07 13.99
N LYS A 140 -9.24 -8.46 14.13
CA LYS A 140 -8.09 -7.55 14.17
C LYS A 140 -7.13 -7.91 13.04
N PRO A 141 -6.55 -6.94 12.32
CA PRO A 141 -5.55 -7.22 11.27
C PRO A 141 -4.41 -8.13 11.74
N SER A 142 -3.98 -8.01 13.00
CA SER A 142 -2.93 -8.86 13.61
C SER A 142 -3.27 -10.35 13.66
N MET A 143 -4.54 -10.74 13.46
CA MET A 143 -4.96 -12.14 13.39
C MET A 143 -4.51 -12.81 12.09
N ILE A 144 -4.25 -12.03 11.02
CA ILE A 144 -3.79 -12.53 9.72
C ILE A 144 -2.32 -12.21 9.54
N ARG A 145 -1.49 -13.24 9.37
CA ARG A 145 -0.05 -13.09 9.10
C ARG A 145 0.19 -12.97 7.60
N SER A 146 0.26 -11.74 7.10
CA SER A 146 0.66 -11.43 5.73
C SER A 146 1.60 -10.21 5.67
N HIS A 147 2.60 -10.26 4.79
CA HIS A 147 3.46 -9.12 4.45
C HIS A 147 2.96 -8.33 3.22
N PHE A 148 1.90 -8.81 2.57
CA PHE A 148 1.37 -8.22 1.34
C PHE A 148 0.02 -7.56 1.54
N THR A 149 -0.77 -8.02 2.51
CA THR A 149 -2.07 -7.42 2.81
C THR A 149 -1.89 -6.17 3.65
N HIS A 150 -2.21 -5.02 3.06
CA HIS A 150 -2.09 -3.70 3.71
C HIS A 150 -3.45 -3.15 4.10
N ILE A 151 -4.55 -3.67 3.53
CA ILE A 151 -5.91 -3.20 3.81
C ILE A 151 -6.84 -4.39 4.06
N PHE A 152 -7.62 -4.30 5.13
CA PHE A 152 -8.73 -5.19 5.43
C PHE A 152 -10.07 -4.45 5.40
N ALA A 153 -11.02 -4.99 4.66
CA ALA A 153 -12.41 -4.53 4.66
C ALA A 153 -13.28 -5.54 5.42
N LEU A 154 -13.56 -5.24 6.68
CA LEU A 154 -14.38 -6.07 7.54
C LEU A 154 -15.86 -5.79 7.27
N VAL A 155 -16.55 -6.79 6.75
CA VAL A 155 -17.98 -6.76 6.42
C VAL A 155 -18.72 -7.64 7.41
N ARG A 156 -19.77 -7.09 8.02
CA ARG A 156 -20.77 -7.86 8.79
C ARG A 156 -22.14 -7.62 8.21
N TYR A 157 -22.95 -8.66 8.16
CA TYR A 157 -24.35 -8.57 7.73
C TYR A 157 -25.27 -8.67 8.94
N ASP A 158 -26.12 -7.67 9.11
CA ASP A 158 -27.18 -7.64 10.11
C ASP A 158 -28.47 -8.18 9.50
N GLN A 159 -28.84 -9.39 9.90
CA GLN A 159 -30.05 -10.06 9.44
C GLN A 159 -31.34 -9.38 9.92
N GLN A 160 -31.33 -8.67 11.06
CA GLN A 160 -32.53 -8.05 11.61
C GLN A 160 -32.92 -6.81 10.82
N ASN A 161 -31.92 -6.01 10.45
CA ASN A 161 -32.10 -4.75 9.72
C ASN A 161 -31.83 -4.88 8.22
N ASP A 162 -31.56 -6.10 7.73
CA ASP A 162 -31.16 -6.40 6.35
C ASP A 162 -30.08 -5.44 5.80
N SER A 163 -29.03 -5.23 6.59
CA SER A 163 -28.03 -4.18 6.32
C SER A 163 -26.60 -4.69 6.43
N TYR A 164 -25.67 -4.05 5.71
CA TYR A 164 -24.25 -4.33 5.79
C TYR A 164 -23.54 -3.26 6.61
N ARG A 165 -22.66 -3.69 7.52
CA ARG A 165 -21.75 -2.81 8.25
C ARG A 165 -20.33 -3.02 7.76
N LEU A 166 -19.64 -1.92 7.48
CA LEU A 166 -18.28 -1.92 6.96
C LEU A 166 -17.31 -1.27 7.95
N LYS A 167 -16.18 -1.92 8.21
CA LYS A 167 -15.02 -1.31 8.89
C LYS A 167 -13.79 -1.49 8.01
N ILE A 168 -12.98 -0.45 7.87
CA ILE A 168 -11.73 -0.50 7.11
C ILE A 168 -10.56 -0.43 8.09
N PHE A 169 -9.61 -1.35 7.93
CA PHE A 169 -8.31 -1.27 8.54
C PHE A 169 -7.29 -1.09 7.43
N SER A 170 -6.35 -0.17 7.60
CA SER A 170 -5.22 0.03 6.71
C SER A 170 -3.94 0.14 7.52
N GLU A 171 -2.83 -0.27 6.93
CA GLU A 171 -1.51 0.06 7.47
C GLU A 171 -1.34 1.60 7.49
N GLU A 172 -0.65 2.10 8.51
CA GLU A 172 -0.42 3.53 8.73
C GLU A 172 0.30 4.20 7.55
N SER A 173 1.16 3.46 6.85
CA SER A 173 1.91 3.96 5.69
C SER A 173 1.04 4.22 4.46
N VAL A 174 -0.19 3.67 4.42
CA VAL A 174 -1.11 3.79 3.29
C VAL A 174 -1.81 5.16 3.35
N PRO A 175 -1.71 5.99 2.30
CA PRO A 175 -2.43 7.26 2.24
C PRO A 175 -3.93 7.10 2.37
N LEU A 176 -4.63 8.11 2.88
CA LEU A 176 -6.09 8.12 2.93
C LEU A 176 -6.69 7.94 1.53
N PHE A 177 -7.68 7.06 1.42
CA PHE A 177 -8.35 6.75 0.16
C PHE A 177 -9.87 6.82 0.29
N GLY A 178 -10.52 7.36 -0.73
CA GLY A 178 -11.97 7.52 -0.77
C GLY A 178 -12.72 6.27 -1.27
N PRO A 179 -14.06 6.28 -1.21
CA PRO A 179 -14.92 7.27 -0.56
C PRO A 179 -14.81 7.22 0.98
N PRO A 180 -15.07 8.32 1.72
CA PRO A 180 -15.15 8.28 3.18
C PRO A 180 -16.28 7.37 3.64
N LEU A 181 -16.12 6.71 4.79
CA LEU A 181 -17.18 5.85 5.36
C LEU A 181 -18.37 6.72 5.79
N PRO A 182 -19.63 6.25 5.57
CA PRO A 182 -20.79 6.92 6.14
C PRO A 182 -20.74 6.85 7.68
N THR A 183 -21.47 7.76 8.33
CA THR A 183 -21.59 7.78 9.80
C THR A 183 -23.07 7.68 10.17
N PRO A 184 -23.55 6.51 10.67
CA PRO A 184 -22.78 5.30 10.96
C PRO A 184 -22.34 4.53 9.69
N PRO A 185 -21.32 3.65 9.77
CA PRO A 185 -20.79 2.92 8.60
C PRO A 185 -21.67 1.70 8.25
N VAL A 186 -22.95 1.96 8.01
CA VAL A 186 -24.01 0.97 7.77
C VAL A 186 -24.71 1.32 6.46
N PHE A 187 -25.02 0.30 5.67
CA PHE A 187 -25.66 0.41 4.36
C PHE A 187 -26.90 -0.48 4.33
N THR A 188 -28.06 0.14 4.08
CA THR A 188 -29.35 -0.56 3.93
C THR A 188 -29.64 -0.90 2.47
N ASP A 189 -29.12 -0.12 1.52
CA ASP A 189 -29.15 -0.47 0.09
C ASP A 189 -27.93 -1.34 -0.24
N HIS A 190 -28.20 -2.58 -0.68
CA HIS A 190 -27.15 -3.56 -0.97
C HIS A 190 -26.36 -3.20 -2.23
N GLN A 191 -26.98 -2.58 -3.24
CA GLN A 191 -26.28 -2.18 -4.46
C GLN A 191 -25.43 -0.94 -4.21
N GLU A 192 -25.92 0.00 -3.41
CA GLU A 192 -25.11 1.13 -2.94
C GLU A 192 -23.89 0.63 -2.15
N PHE A 193 -24.09 -0.33 -1.24
CA PHE A 193 -23.00 -0.96 -0.51
C PHE A 193 -21.97 -1.61 -1.44
N ARG A 194 -22.44 -2.37 -2.43
CA ARG A 194 -21.58 -3.04 -3.43
C ARG A 194 -20.71 -2.01 -4.16
N ASP A 195 -21.32 -0.97 -4.69
CA ASP A 195 -20.61 0.05 -5.45
C ASP A 195 -19.63 0.83 -4.57
N PHE A 196 -20.05 1.19 -3.35
CA PHE A 196 -19.18 1.80 -2.35
C PHE A 196 -17.96 0.91 -2.06
N LEU A 197 -18.20 -0.37 -1.78
CA LEU A 197 -17.15 -1.33 -1.44
C LEU A 197 -16.16 -1.48 -2.59
N LEU A 198 -16.61 -1.72 -3.82
CA LEU A 198 -15.74 -1.89 -4.98
C LEU A 198 -14.85 -0.65 -5.21
N VAL A 199 -15.43 0.55 -5.19
CA VAL A 199 -14.66 1.80 -5.33
C VAL A 199 -13.66 1.96 -4.19
N LYS A 200 -14.07 1.66 -2.95
CA LYS A 200 -13.22 1.76 -1.76
C LYS A 200 -12.02 0.80 -1.85
N LEU A 201 -12.20 -0.43 -2.30
CA LEU A 201 -11.13 -1.42 -2.46
C LEU A 201 -10.17 -1.02 -3.60
N ILE A 202 -10.69 -0.59 -4.75
CA ILE A 202 -9.88 -0.11 -5.88
C ILE A 202 -9.00 1.06 -5.47
N ASN A 203 -9.57 2.05 -4.78
CA ASN A 203 -8.83 3.22 -4.32
C ASN A 203 -7.83 2.85 -3.23
N GLY A 204 -8.17 1.91 -2.34
CA GLY A 204 -7.26 1.38 -1.33
C GLY A 204 -6.03 0.70 -1.93
N GLU A 205 -6.22 -0.17 -2.93
CA GLU A 205 -5.10 -0.80 -3.63
C GLU A 205 -4.23 0.25 -4.34
N LYS A 206 -4.84 1.20 -5.05
CA LYS A 206 -4.11 2.30 -5.69
C LYS A 206 -3.29 3.12 -4.70
N ALA A 207 -3.86 3.49 -3.55
CA ALA A 207 -3.16 4.20 -2.49
C ALA A 207 -1.98 3.38 -1.92
N THR A 208 -2.17 2.07 -1.76
CA THR A 208 -1.10 1.18 -1.27
C THR A 208 0.10 1.17 -2.22
N LEU A 209 -0.11 1.28 -3.53
CA LEU A 209 0.99 1.35 -4.49
C LEU A 209 1.88 2.58 -4.29
N GLU A 210 1.36 3.67 -3.72
CA GLU A 210 2.08 4.92 -3.44
C GLU A 210 2.97 4.84 -2.20
N THR A 211 2.79 3.83 -1.35
CA THR A 211 3.65 3.61 -0.18
C THR A 211 5.12 3.45 -0.58
N PRO A 212 6.09 3.81 0.29
CA PRO A 212 7.52 3.75 -0.04
C PRO A 212 8.00 2.36 -0.49
N THR A 213 7.47 1.29 0.13
CA THR A 213 7.85 -0.10 -0.15
C THR A 213 7.45 -0.51 -1.57
N PHE A 214 6.22 -0.22 -1.98
CA PHE A 214 5.74 -0.50 -3.33
C PHE A 214 6.29 0.48 -4.36
N ALA A 215 6.39 1.76 -4.05
CA ALA A 215 6.97 2.77 -4.92
C ALA A 215 8.43 2.46 -5.28
N GLN A 216 9.25 2.05 -4.30
CA GLN A 216 10.64 1.67 -4.54
C GLN A 216 10.75 0.41 -5.40
N LYS A 217 9.92 -0.62 -5.16
CA LYS A 217 9.85 -1.83 -5.99
C LYS A 217 9.45 -1.48 -7.44
N ARG A 218 8.42 -0.65 -7.62
CA ARG A 218 7.97 -0.17 -8.94
C ARG A 218 9.08 0.58 -9.68
N ARG A 219 9.78 1.49 -8.99
CA ARG A 219 10.91 2.25 -9.56
C ARG A 219 12.03 1.32 -10.04
N ARG A 220 12.41 0.32 -9.23
CA ARG A 220 13.43 -0.67 -9.61
C ARG A 220 13.02 -1.48 -10.85
N THR A 221 11.77 -1.92 -10.92
CA THR A 221 11.26 -2.63 -12.11
C THR A 221 11.25 -1.73 -13.33
N LEU A 222 10.80 -0.49 -13.20
CA LEU A 222 10.80 0.49 -14.29
C LEU A 222 12.23 0.76 -14.79
N ASP A 223 13.18 1.00 -13.89
CA ASP A 223 14.59 1.19 -14.23
C ASP A 223 15.17 -0.03 -14.96
N MET A 224 14.83 -1.24 -14.53
CA MET A 224 15.25 -2.48 -15.19
C MET A 224 14.67 -2.59 -16.60
N LEU A 225 13.37 -2.31 -16.78
CA LEU A 225 12.70 -2.34 -18.08
C LEU A 225 13.26 -1.29 -19.03
N ILE A 226 13.50 -0.07 -18.56
CA ILE A 226 14.11 1.01 -19.35
C ILE A 226 15.53 0.60 -19.79
N ARG A 227 16.33 0.01 -18.90
CA ARG A 227 17.68 -0.48 -19.25
C ARG A 227 17.64 -1.60 -20.27
N SER A 228 16.70 -2.53 -20.14
CA SER A 228 16.50 -3.60 -21.13
C SER A 228 16.13 -3.02 -22.50
N LEU A 229 15.16 -2.11 -22.54
CA LEU A 229 14.73 -1.45 -23.76
C LEU A 229 15.88 -0.67 -24.42
N HIS A 230 16.67 0.05 -23.62
CA HIS A 230 17.85 0.75 -24.12
C HIS A 230 18.88 -0.21 -24.73
N GLN A 231 19.10 -1.38 -24.12
CA GLN A 231 19.99 -2.42 -24.68
C GLN A 231 19.45 -3.00 -25.98
N ASP A 232 18.14 -3.18 -26.11
CA ASP A 232 17.52 -3.72 -27.31
C ASP A 232 17.51 -2.72 -28.48
N LEU A 233 17.39 -1.42 -28.18
CA LEU A 233 17.33 -0.34 -29.17
C LEU A 233 18.70 0.19 -29.61
N MET A 234 19.76 -0.06 -28.84
CA MET A 234 21.12 0.33 -29.20
C MET A 234 21.89 -0.87 -29.78
N PRO A 235 21.91 -1.08 -31.11
CA PRO A 235 22.76 -2.09 -31.72
C PRO A 235 24.22 -1.66 -31.59
N ASP A 236 24.87 -2.14 -30.53
CA ASP A 236 26.30 -2.26 -30.28
C ASP A 236 27.25 -1.22 -30.91
N LEU A 237 27.86 -0.38 -30.06
CA LEU A 237 29.22 0.10 -30.31
C LEU A 237 30.29 -0.82 -29.70
N HIS A 238 29.99 -1.68 -28.72
CA HIS A 238 31.00 -2.60 -28.15
C HIS A 238 30.36 -3.90 -27.64
N LYS A 239 30.32 -4.93 -28.50
CA LYS A 239 29.90 -6.29 -28.11
C LYS A 239 30.96 -6.95 -27.21
N ASN A 240 30.72 -6.99 -25.91
CA ASN A 240 31.21 -8.09 -25.07
C ASN A 240 30.16 -9.21 -25.10
N MET A 241 30.43 -10.19 -25.97
CA MET A 241 29.68 -11.39 -26.37
C MET A 241 29.27 -12.38 -25.25
N LEU A 242 29.15 -11.96 -23.99
CA LEU A 242 28.90 -12.87 -22.86
C LEU A 242 27.49 -12.80 -22.25
N ASN A 243 26.69 -11.76 -22.56
CA ASN A 243 25.39 -11.56 -21.90
C ASN A 243 24.16 -11.92 -22.75
N ARG A 244 24.34 -12.56 -23.91
CA ARG A 244 23.25 -12.89 -24.83
C ARG A 244 23.01 -14.40 -24.96
N ARG A 245 22.77 -15.09 -23.85
CA ARG A 245 22.20 -16.45 -23.88
C ARG A 245 21.01 -16.51 -22.94
N SER A 246 19.85 -16.80 -23.50
CA SER A 246 18.66 -17.20 -22.76
C SER A 246 18.97 -18.45 -21.94
N PHE A 247 18.35 -18.61 -20.77
CA PHE A 247 18.49 -19.80 -19.91
C PHE A 247 18.22 -21.13 -20.65
N SER A 248 17.54 -21.08 -21.81
CA SER A 248 17.31 -22.23 -22.69
C SER A 248 18.55 -22.70 -23.47
N ASP A 249 19.51 -21.82 -23.74
CA ASP A 249 20.54 -22.03 -24.76
C ASP A 249 21.88 -22.54 -24.18
N VAL A 250 21.92 -22.81 -22.87
CA VAL A 250 23.11 -23.27 -22.14
C VAL A 250 23.02 -24.77 -21.80
N LEU A 251 21.91 -25.42 -22.11
CA LEU A 251 21.78 -26.87 -21.89
C LEU A 251 22.31 -27.63 -23.12
N PRO A 252 23.33 -28.50 -22.97
CA PRO A 252 23.68 -29.44 -24.02
C PRO A 252 22.46 -30.31 -24.36
N GLU A 253 22.17 -30.44 -25.65
CA GLU A 253 21.17 -31.38 -26.16
C GLU A 253 21.52 -32.82 -25.71
N SER A 254 20.66 -33.34 -24.83
CA SER A 254 20.59 -34.72 -24.28
C SER A 254 21.69 -35.14 -23.29
N PRO A 255 21.30 -35.68 -22.10
CA PRO A 255 20.88 -37.08 -22.07
C PRO A 255 19.58 -37.37 -21.29
N LYS A 256 19.00 -38.53 -21.64
CA LYS A 256 17.76 -39.18 -21.19
C LYS A 256 17.55 -39.22 -19.66
N SER A 257 16.87 -38.21 -19.09
CA SER A 257 16.03 -38.28 -17.85
C SER A 257 15.81 -36.87 -17.27
N ALA A 258 14.55 -36.52 -16.99
CA ALA A 258 14.14 -35.23 -16.43
C ALA A 258 14.82 -34.88 -15.08
N ARG A 259 15.23 -35.89 -14.30
CA ARG A 259 15.85 -35.71 -12.99
C ARG A 259 17.27 -35.13 -13.08
N LYS A 260 18.07 -35.56 -14.05
CA LYS A 260 19.43 -35.03 -14.28
C LYS A 260 19.42 -33.61 -14.85
N LYS A 261 18.35 -33.24 -15.58
CA LYS A 261 18.15 -31.88 -16.11
C LYS A 261 17.89 -30.86 -14.99
N GLU A 262 17.18 -31.27 -13.95
CA GLU A 262 16.89 -30.41 -12.78
C GLU A 262 18.12 -30.25 -11.87
N GLU A 263 18.89 -31.32 -11.65
CA GLU A 263 20.15 -31.25 -10.91
C GLU A 263 21.18 -30.33 -11.59
N ALA A 264 21.29 -30.39 -12.93
CA ALA A 264 22.16 -29.49 -13.69
C ALA A 264 21.70 -28.02 -13.59
N ARG A 265 20.38 -27.76 -13.58
CA ARG A 265 19.83 -26.41 -13.36
C ARG A 265 20.12 -25.89 -11.96
N GLN A 266 19.98 -26.72 -10.94
CA GLN A 266 20.30 -26.33 -9.56
C GLN A 266 21.78 -26.04 -9.38
N ALA A 267 22.67 -26.87 -9.95
CA ALA A 267 24.11 -26.63 -9.89
C ALA A 267 24.51 -25.31 -10.56
N GLU A 268 23.94 -25.00 -11.72
CA GLU A 268 24.22 -23.75 -12.43
C GLU A 268 23.62 -22.54 -11.70
N PHE A 269 22.43 -22.68 -11.11
CA PHE A 269 21.81 -21.64 -10.27
C PHE A 269 22.66 -21.29 -9.05
N VAL A 270 23.20 -22.31 -8.36
CA VAL A 270 24.10 -22.12 -7.21
C VAL A 270 25.39 -21.43 -7.66
N ARG A 271 25.98 -21.84 -8.78
CA ARG A 271 27.21 -21.24 -9.31
C ARG A 271 27.02 -19.78 -9.69
N ILE A 272 25.91 -19.44 -10.34
CA ILE A 272 25.54 -18.06 -10.69
C ILE A 272 25.27 -17.24 -9.42
N GLY A 273 24.54 -17.79 -8.45
CA GLY A 273 24.29 -17.15 -7.15
C GLY A 273 25.58 -16.84 -6.39
N GLN A 274 26.55 -17.77 -6.38
CA GLN A 274 27.87 -17.57 -5.77
C GLN A 274 28.68 -16.50 -6.50
N ALA A 275 28.67 -16.48 -7.85
CA ALA A 275 29.34 -15.46 -8.64
C ALA A 275 28.74 -14.06 -8.45
N LEU A 276 27.41 -13.96 -8.34
CA LEU A 276 26.71 -12.71 -8.02
C LEU A 276 27.01 -12.24 -6.61
N LYS A 277 27.07 -13.14 -5.63
CA LYS A 277 27.48 -12.83 -4.26
C LYS A 277 28.91 -12.30 -4.21
N LEU A 278 29.83 -12.93 -4.95
CA LEU A 278 31.23 -12.49 -5.03
C LEU A 278 31.36 -11.12 -5.69
N LYS A 279 30.61 -10.87 -6.78
CA LYS A 279 30.54 -9.55 -7.42
C LYS A 279 29.93 -8.48 -6.52
N SER A 280 28.91 -8.82 -5.73
CA SER A 280 28.28 -7.90 -4.77
C SER A 280 29.21 -7.56 -3.61
N ILE A 281 30.06 -8.50 -3.18
CA ILE A 281 31.11 -8.27 -2.17
C ILE A 281 32.21 -7.36 -2.74
N VAL A 282 32.68 -7.63 -3.96
CA VAL A 282 33.71 -6.79 -4.63
C VAL A 282 33.20 -5.37 -4.90
N ARG A 283 31.88 -5.19 -5.06
CA ARG A 283 31.24 -3.89 -5.25
C ARG A 283 30.91 -3.15 -3.95
N GLY A 284 31.08 -3.80 -2.79
CA GLY A 284 30.76 -3.22 -1.47
C GLY A 284 29.26 -3.24 -1.10
N ASP A 285 28.41 -3.84 -1.94
CA ASP A 285 26.95 -3.81 -1.79
C ASP A 285 26.40 -4.93 -0.88
N ALA A 286 27.25 -5.87 -0.45
CA ALA A 286 26.87 -6.92 0.48
C ALA A 286 27.56 -6.69 1.84
N PRO A 287 26.82 -6.73 2.98
CA PRO A 287 27.46 -6.71 4.29
C PRO A 287 28.27 -8.00 4.43
N SER A 288 29.60 -7.90 4.37
CA SER A 288 30.48 -8.99 4.76
C SER A 288 30.27 -9.21 6.26
N SER A 289 29.57 -10.30 6.62
CA SER A 289 29.46 -10.84 7.98
C SER A 289 29.15 -9.81 9.07
N LEU A 290 27.90 -9.82 9.55
CA LEU A 290 27.32 -9.05 10.65
C LEU A 290 28.00 -9.18 12.04
N ALA A 291 29.27 -9.55 12.14
CA ALA A 291 29.98 -9.75 13.41
C ALA A 291 31.08 -8.71 13.73
N ALA A 292 31.36 -7.71 12.88
CA ALA A 292 32.55 -6.85 13.10
C ALA A 292 32.38 -5.33 12.97
N SER A 293 31.18 -4.77 12.77
CA SER A 293 31.01 -3.31 12.73
C SER A 293 30.10 -2.83 13.87
N GLY A 294 30.70 -2.63 15.04
CA GLY A 294 30.10 -1.92 16.18
C GLY A 294 30.04 -0.41 15.95
N ILE A 295 29.30 0.03 14.93
CA ILE A 295 29.03 1.46 14.71
C ILE A 295 27.52 1.67 14.77
N CYS A 296 27.09 2.20 15.92
CA CYS A 296 25.82 2.84 16.26
C CYS A 296 24.66 2.60 15.28
N LYS A 297 23.85 1.57 15.55
CA LYS A 297 22.51 1.46 14.98
C LYS A 297 21.58 2.30 15.85
N LYS A 298 21.21 3.50 15.39
CA LYS A 298 20.03 4.18 15.94
C LYS A 298 18.78 3.42 15.49
N GLU A 299 17.89 3.10 16.43
CA GLU A 299 16.63 2.45 16.09
C GLU A 299 15.66 3.49 15.47
N PRO A 300 14.75 3.10 14.56
CA PRO A 300 13.83 4.05 13.90
C PRO A 300 12.92 4.84 14.85
N TRP A 301 12.71 4.33 16.06
CA TRP A 301 11.89 4.90 17.13
C TRP A 301 12.74 5.50 18.26
N GLU A 302 14.02 5.78 18.02
CA GLU A 302 14.86 6.42 19.02
C GLU A 302 14.40 7.87 19.23
N PRO A 303 14.04 8.25 20.47
CA PRO A 303 13.60 9.61 20.74
C PRO A 303 14.75 10.58 20.45
N GLN A 304 14.49 11.52 19.55
CA GLN A 304 15.41 12.61 19.25
C GLN A 304 15.08 13.80 20.15
N CYS A 305 16.04 14.21 20.99
CA CYS A 305 15.93 15.45 21.73
C CYS A 305 16.24 16.61 20.79
N PHE A 306 15.33 17.58 20.66
CA PHE A 306 15.53 18.81 19.88
C PHE A 306 15.94 20.01 20.76
N CYS A 307 15.64 19.95 22.05
CA CYS A 307 15.97 21.01 23.00
C CYS A 307 15.96 20.44 24.42
N SER A 308 17.08 20.59 25.13
CA SER A 308 17.25 20.08 26.50
C SER A 308 16.44 20.88 27.54
N ASN A 309 16.24 22.18 27.30
CA ASN A 309 15.57 23.11 28.20
C ASN A 309 14.63 24.02 27.40
N PHE A 310 13.36 23.63 27.28
CA PHE A 310 12.36 24.40 26.56
C PHE A 310 11.50 25.22 27.55
N PRO A 311 11.50 26.56 27.50
CA PRO A 311 10.90 27.42 28.53
C PRO A 311 9.39 27.63 28.39
N HIS A 312 8.75 26.97 27.42
CA HIS A 312 7.35 27.16 27.07
C HIS A 312 6.57 25.85 27.14
N GLU A 313 5.27 25.94 27.41
CA GLU A 313 4.38 24.78 27.36
C GLU A 313 4.04 24.45 25.90
N ALA A 314 4.37 23.24 25.45
CA ALA A 314 4.09 22.79 24.10
C ALA A 314 2.64 22.28 23.98
N VAL A 315 1.90 22.81 23.00
CA VAL A 315 0.50 22.43 22.72
C VAL A 315 0.43 21.36 21.63
N CYS A 316 1.14 21.58 20.52
CA CYS A 316 1.29 20.63 19.43
C CYS A 316 2.59 20.92 18.69
N ALA A 317 3.13 19.94 17.99
CA ALA A 317 4.36 20.08 17.22
C ALA A 317 4.35 19.13 16.01
N ASP A 318 5.11 19.48 14.98
CA ASP A 318 5.36 18.61 13.82
C ASP A 318 6.77 18.89 13.26
N PRO A 319 7.49 17.89 12.72
CA PRO A 319 8.83 18.10 12.22
C PRO A 319 8.81 18.83 10.87
N TRP A 320 9.78 19.71 10.67
CA TRP A 320 10.05 20.38 9.40
C TRP A 320 11.54 20.28 9.09
N GLY A 321 11.91 19.33 8.23
CA GLY A 321 13.28 18.99 7.89
C GLY A 321 14.01 18.34 9.05
N GLN A 322 15.01 19.06 9.58
CA GLN A 322 15.75 18.67 10.80
C GLN A 322 15.30 19.48 12.02
N ALA A 323 14.40 20.44 11.85
CA ALA A 323 13.86 21.28 12.90
C ALA A 323 12.47 20.79 13.33
N LEU A 324 12.01 21.28 14.48
CA LEU A 324 10.70 21.02 15.04
C LEU A 324 9.90 22.32 15.10
N LEU A 325 8.73 22.33 14.46
CA LEU A 325 7.77 23.42 14.62
C LEU A 325 6.90 23.13 15.84
N VAL A 326 6.89 24.02 16.82
CA VAL A 326 6.19 23.82 18.11
C VAL A 326 5.25 24.99 18.38
N SER A 327 3.98 24.71 18.63
CA SER A 327 3.01 25.69 19.12
C SER A 327 3.08 25.78 20.64
N THR A 328 3.17 26.99 21.16
CA THR A 328 3.29 27.28 22.59
C THR A 328 2.41 28.44 23.04
N ASP A 329 2.49 28.78 24.32
CA ASP A 329 1.89 29.97 24.92
C ASP A 329 2.47 31.30 24.36
N ALA A 330 3.69 31.28 23.83
CA ALA A 330 4.35 32.43 23.23
C ALA A 330 4.09 32.59 21.72
N GLY A 331 3.45 31.60 21.07
CA GLY A 331 3.24 31.55 19.63
C GLY A 331 3.78 30.24 19.04
N VAL A 332 4.02 30.22 17.73
CA VAL A 332 4.63 29.06 17.07
C VAL A 332 6.11 29.35 16.86
N LEU A 333 6.94 28.47 17.40
CA LEU A 333 8.40 28.56 17.39
C LEU A 333 8.98 27.45 16.52
N LEU A 334 10.01 27.77 15.75
CA LEU A 334 10.88 26.79 15.09
C LEU A 334 12.07 26.52 16.01
N VAL A 335 12.25 25.27 16.39
CA VAL A 335 13.31 24.79 17.28
C VAL A 335 14.22 23.89 16.48
N ASP A 336 15.49 24.23 16.40
CA ASP A 336 16.52 23.45 15.72
C ASP A 336 17.70 23.29 16.69
N ASP A 337 18.33 22.13 16.65
CA ASP A 337 19.24 21.58 17.66
C ASP A 337 20.20 22.63 18.27
N ASP A 338 20.03 22.94 19.56
CA ASP A 338 20.78 23.95 20.34
C ASP A 338 20.85 25.39 19.75
N LEU A 339 20.06 25.69 18.71
CA LEU A 339 19.91 27.04 18.15
C LEU A 339 18.81 27.83 18.87
N PRO A 340 18.91 29.17 18.93
CA PRO A 340 17.86 30.00 19.49
C PRO A 340 16.56 29.82 18.70
N SER A 341 15.46 29.57 19.42
CA SER A 341 14.15 29.37 18.81
C SER A 341 13.71 30.60 18.00
N VAL A 342 13.20 30.36 16.80
CA VAL A 342 12.77 31.43 15.89
C VAL A 342 11.24 31.51 15.90
N SER A 343 10.70 32.70 16.15
CA SER A 343 9.24 32.89 16.11
C SER A 343 8.74 32.91 14.66
N VAL A 344 7.91 31.92 14.31
CA VAL A 344 7.26 31.80 13.01
C VAL A 344 5.91 32.51 13.01
N PHE A 345 5.13 32.30 14.07
CA PHE A 345 3.86 32.99 14.33
C PHE A 345 3.87 33.52 15.75
N ASP A 346 3.30 34.71 15.97
CA ASP A 346 3.19 35.26 17.31
C ASP A 346 2.01 34.65 18.09
N ARG A 347 1.94 34.96 19.39
CA ARG A 347 0.86 34.53 20.29
C ARG A 347 -0.57 34.93 19.87
N THR A 348 -0.74 35.81 18.88
CA THR A 348 -2.07 36.22 18.40
C THR A 348 -2.74 35.14 17.54
N LEU A 349 -1.95 34.17 17.05
CA LEU A 349 -2.44 32.99 16.34
C LEU A 349 -2.28 31.72 17.20
N PRO A 350 -3.23 31.43 18.11
CA PRO A 350 -3.15 30.26 18.98
C PRO A 350 -3.41 28.97 18.19
N VAL A 351 -2.36 28.27 17.80
CA VAL A 351 -2.43 27.01 17.04
C VAL A 351 -2.66 25.83 17.99
N LYS A 352 -3.71 25.06 17.72
CA LYS A 352 -4.09 23.88 18.49
C LYS A 352 -3.69 22.57 17.82
N GLN A 353 -3.61 22.58 16.49
CA GLN A 353 -3.17 21.46 15.68
C GLN A 353 -2.35 22.00 14.52
N MET A 354 -1.27 21.32 14.18
CA MET A 354 -0.45 21.64 13.02
C MET A 354 -0.08 20.37 12.27
N HIS A 355 0.10 20.49 10.97
CA HIS A 355 0.62 19.42 10.14
C HIS A 355 1.52 19.98 9.02
N VAL A 356 2.75 19.51 8.95
CA VAL A 356 3.78 19.85 7.98
C VAL A 356 3.78 18.77 6.89
N LEU A 357 3.38 19.15 5.68
CA LEU A 357 3.35 18.31 4.49
C LEU A 357 4.48 18.75 3.54
N GLU A 358 5.71 18.35 3.85
CA GLU A 358 6.90 18.79 3.11
C GLU A 358 6.85 18.45 1.61
N THR A 359 6.37 17.24 1.28
CA THR A 359 6.26 16.76 -0.10
C THR A 359 5.31 17.61 -0.95
N LEU A 360 4.38 18.32 -0.31
CA LEU A 360 3.38 19.17 -0.94
C LEU A 360 3.70 20.66 -0.79
N ASP A 361 4.79 21.02 -0.11
CA ASP A 361 5.15 22.40 0.24
C ASP A 361 4.06 23.10 1.09
N LEU A 362 3.39 22.38 2.00
CA LEU A 362 2.27 22.92 2.78
C LEU A 362 2.48 22.80 4.30
N LEU A 363 2.09 23.85 5.02
CA LEU A 363 1.83 23.85 6.45
C LEU A 363 0.34 24.11 6.68
N VAL A 364 -0.34 23.18 7.35
CA VAL A 364 -1.76 23.31 7.70
C VAL A 364 -1.86 23.54 9.20
N LEU A 365 -2.51 24.63 9.59
CA LEU A 365 -2.71 25.00 10.99
C LEU A 365 -4.20 25.11 11.30
N ARG A 366 -4.61 24.57 12.45
CA ARG A 366 -5.90 24.86 13.07
C ARG A 366 -5.65 25.82 14.23
N ALA A 367 -6.19 27.03 14.14
CA ALA A 367 -6.09 28.03 15.20
C ALA A 367 -7.47 28.35 15.79
N ASP A 368 -7.59 28.30 17.12
CA ASP A 368 -8.90 28.21 17.78
C ASP A 368 -9.21 29.26 18.86
N LYS A 369 -10.52 29.53 18.99
CA LYS A 369 -11.28 29.91 20.19
C LYS A 369 -12.74 29.46 19.97
N GLY A 370 -13.08 28.22 20.35
CA GLY A 370 -14.48 27.73 20.45
C GLY A 370 -15.06 27.16 19.14
N LYS A 371 -16.39 27.25 18.96
CA LYS A 371 -17.13 26.66 17.81
C LYS A 371 -16.78 27.22 16.42
N ASP A 372 -15.74 28.03 16.31
CA ASP A 372 -15.28 28.72 15.09
C ASP A 372 -13.80 28.39 14.81
N ALA A 373 -13.40 27.12 14.92
CA ALA A 373 -12.09 26.66 14.51
C ALA A 373 -11.80 27.04 13.05
N ARG A 374 -10.64 27.65 12.79
CA ARG A 374 -10.27 28.12 11.45
C ARG A 374 -9.01 27.39 10.99
N LEU A 375 -9.05 26.95 9.74
CA LEU A 375 -7.91 26.37 9.05
C LEU A 375 -7.13 27.46 8.32
N PHE A 376 -5.81 27.38 8.42
CA PHE A 376 -4.87 28.21 7.71
C PHE A 376 -3.92 27.29 6.94
N VAL A 377 -3.62 27.64 5.69
CA VAL A 377 -2.71 26.89 4.84
C VAL A 377 -1.62 27.84 4.36
N PHE A 378 -0.37 27.49 4.64
CA PHE A 378 0.79 28.26 4.23
C PHE A 378 1.68 27.41 3.32
N ARG A 379 2.39 28.06 2.39
CA ARG A 379 3.50 27.39 1.71
C ARG A 379 4.74 27.38 2.60
N LEU A 380 5.37 26.23 2.76
CA LEU A 380 6.59 26.09 3.56
C LEU A 380 7.72 26.92 2.96
N SER A 381 7.87 26.90 1.63
CA SER A 381 8.84 27.70 0.88
C SER A 381 8.67 29.22 1.09
N ALA A 382 7.44 29.68 1.29
CA ALA A 382 7.15 31.09 1.57
C ALA A 382 7.48 31.47 3.03
N LEU A 383 7.27 30.55 3.98
CA LEU A 383 7.65 30.73 5.37
C LEU A 383 9.17 30.72 5.53
N GLN A 384 9.86 29.80 4.88
CA GLN A 384 11.33 29.69 4.90
C GLN A 384 12.00 30.98 4.40
N LYS A 385 11.53 31.53 3.27
CA LYS A 385 12.02 32.83 2.76
C LYS A 385 11.78 33.98 3.74
N GLY A 386 10.67 33.98 4.47
CA GLY A 386 10.37 34.99 5.49
C GLY A 386 11.30 34.92 6.69
N LEU A 387 11.65 33.70 7.11
CA LEU A 387 12.59 33.43 8.20
C LEU A 387 14.02 33.84 7.84
N GLU A 388 14.48 33.52 6.62
CA GLU A 388 15.78 33.95 6.09
C GLU A 388 15.88 35.48 5.99
N GLY A 389 14.76 36.16 5.71
CA GLY A 389 14.65 37.62 5.67
C GLY A 389 14.61 38.32 7.04
N LYS A 390 14.77 37.60 8.16
CA LYS A 390 14.66 38.12 9.55
C LYS A 390 13.36 38.87 9.84
N GLN A 391 12.26 38.49 9.20
CA GLN A 391 10.95 39.05 9.56
C GLN A 391 10.55 38.56 10.96
N THR A 392 9.99 39.46 11.77
CA THR A 392 9.35 39.08 13.04
C THR A 392 8.17 38.14 12.78
N GLY A 393 7.88 37.23 13.71
CA GLY A 393 6.81 36.23 13.57
C GLY A 393 5.48 36.84 13.11
N LYS A 394 4.78 36.13 12.23
CA LYS A 394 3.54 36.64 11.61
C LYS A 394 2.40 36.70 12.62
N SER A 395 1.66 37.80 12.61
CA SER A 395 0.46 37.96 13.43
C SER A 395 -0.76 37.30 12.77
N ARG A 396 -1.84 37.11 13.55
CA ARG A 396 -3.13 36.64 13.02
C ARG A 396 -3.68 37.55 11.92
N SER A 397 -3.39 38.85 11.96
CA SER A 397 -3.76 39.79 10.89
C SER A 397 -3.06 39.49 9.57
N ASP A 398 -1.77 39.14 9.63
CA ASP A 398 -0.94 38.85 8.46
C ASP A 398 -1.33 37.51 7.81
N CYS A 399 -2.01 36.65 8.58
CA CYS A 399 -2.44 35.32 8.13
C CYS A 399 -3.82 35.31 7.47
N ARG A 400 -4.49 36.46 7.28
CA ARG A 400 -5.87 36.51 6.77
C ARG A 400 -6.05 35.89 5.39
N GLU A 401 -5.09 36.09 4.49
CA GLU A 401 -5.13 35.58 3.12
C GLU A 401 -4.87 34.06 3.05
N ASN A 402 -4.23 33.51 4.08
CA ASN A 402 -3.93 32.08 4.21
C ASN A 402 -5.07 31.31 4.86
N LYS A 403 -6.13 32.01 5.26
CA LYS A 403 -7.31 31.43 5.91
C LYS A 403 -8.20 30.77 4.86
N LEU A 404 -8.53 29.49 5.08
CA LEU A 404 -9.54 28.82 4.27
C LEU A 404 -10.95 29.35 4.60
N GLU A 405 -11.81 29.44 3.59
CA GLU A 405 -13.23 29.72 3.78
C GLU A 405 -13.90 28.63 4.61
N LYS A 406 -15.02 28.94 5.27
CA LYS A 406 -15.76 27.95 6.08
C LYS A 406 -16.26 26.82 5.17
N THR A 407 -15.52 25.72 5.12
CA THR A 407 -16.00 24.45 4.60
C THR A 407 -16.85 23.77 5.68
N LYS A 408 -18.06 23.33 5.34
CA LYS A 408 -18.86 22.46 6.21
C LYS A 408 -18.17 21.11 6.29
N GLY A 409 -17.35 20.91 7.31
CA GLY A 409 -16.65 19.67 7.59
C GLY A 409 -15.81 19.84 8.84
N ASP A 410 -16.03 18.96 9.81
CA ASP A 410 -15.17 18.89 10.99
C ASP A 410 -13.89 18.14 10.61
N LEU A 411 -12.73 18.74 10.90
CA LEU A 411 -11.47 18.01 10.89
C LEU A 411 -11.44 17.19 12.19
N ILE A 412 -11.36 15.86 12.06
CA ILE A 412 -11.31 14.94 13.19
C ILE A 412 -9.96 15.14 13.90
N ASP A 413 -10.00 15.43 15.20
CA ASP A 413 -8.82 15.34 16.08
C ASP A 413 -8.41 13.87 16.16
N TRP A 414 -7.14 13.58 15.85
CA TRP A 414 -6.55 12.24 15.95
C TRP A 414 -6.27 11.83 17.39
#